data_AF-A0A9E0AP42-F1
#
_entry.id   AF-A0A9E0AP42-F1
#
_cell.length_a   1.000
_cell.length_b   1.000
_cell.length_c   1.000
_cell.angle_alpha   90.00
_cell.angle_beta   90.00
_cell.angle_gamma   90.00
#
_symmetry.space_group_name_H-M   'P 1'
#
loop_
_entity.id
_entity.type
_entity.pdbx_description
1 polymer ?
#
loop_
_entity_poly.entity_id
_entity_poly.type
_entity_poly.pdbx_seq_one_letter_code
_entity_poly.pdbx_strand_id
1 'polypeptide(L)'
;MTILFSVLLLAGCVQPNSVPDDVIPEEKMILVLTDIHLLEGAFMSTQFMNQDSVKKVAISGYNTIFKKYSITEQEYKKSWDFYMKNPDIADPMYEQVIENINILQNEALQKSAKKQK
;
A
#
# COMPACT_ATOMS: atom_id res chain seq x y z
N MET A 1 43.70 -4.37 20.17
CA MET A 1 42.25 -4.48 20.39
C MET A 1 41.66 -3.07 20.26
N THR A 2 41.48 -2.64 19.01
CA THR A 2 40.93 -1.34 18.57
C THR A 2 39.64 -1.67 17.83
N ILE A 3 38.50 -1.55 18.51
CA ILE A 3 37.58 -0.39 18.47
C ILE A 3 36.80 -0.28 17.15
N LEU A 4 35.48 -0.43 17.33
CA LEU A 4 34.35 0.07 16.55
C LEU A 4 34.11 -0.52 15.16
N PHE A 5 33.30 -1.58 15.21
CA PHE A 5 32.09 -1.80 14.42
C PHE A 5 31.48 -0.48 13.89
N SER A 6 31.99 0.02 12.77
CA SER A 6 31.38 1.10 11.99
C SER A 6 30.35 0.45 11.07
N VAL A 7 29.20 0.13 11.65
CA VAL A 7 28.00 -0.28 10.94
C VAL A 7 26.91 0.71 11.28
N LEU A 8 26.18 1.09 10.24
CA LEU A 8 24.96 1.89 10.28
C LEU A 8 25.17 3.37 10.59
N LEU A 9 25.10 4.17 9.53
CA LEU A 9 24.07 5.21 9.37
C LEU A 9 24.18 5.75 7.94
N LEU A 10 23.79 4.92 6.96
CA LEU A 10 23.20 5.45 5.73
C LEU A 10 21.77 5.85 6.06
N ALA A 11 21.62 6.92 6.85
CA ALA A 11 20.39 7.70 6.82
C ALA A 11 20.44 8.49 5.52
N GLY A 12 20.02 7.87 4.43
CA GLY A 12 19.70 8.59 3.21
C GLY A 12 18.64 9.62 3.57
N CYS A 13 19.00 10.89 3.55
CA CYS A 13 18.02 11.97 3.55
C CYS A 13 17.26 11.88 2.22
N VAL A 14 16.15 11.15 2.21
CA VAL A 14 15.09 11.36 1.24
C VAL A 14 14.71 12.82 1.39
N GLN A 15 14.84 13.59 0.31
CA GLN A 15 14.57 15.02 0.32
C GLN A 15 13.12 15.22 0.77
N PRO A 16 12.87 15.82 1.94
CA PRO A 16 11.52 16.24 2.25
C PRO A 16 11.23 17.44 1.34
N ASN A 17 10.01 17.54 0.81
CA ASN A 17 9.42 18.75 0.19
C ASN A 17 9.11 18.70 -1.32
N SER A 18 8.87 17.54 -1.94
CA SER A 18 8.12 17.49 -3.22
C SER A 18 6.61 17.27 -3.01
N VAL A 19 6.23 16.62 -1.90
CA VAL A 19 4.82 16.28 -1.59
C VAL A 19 4.20 17.40 -0.74
N PRO A 20 3.07 18.01 -1.16
CA PRO A 20 2.34 19.00 -0.36
C PRO A 20 1.83 18.44 0.97
N ASP A 21 1.72 19.30 2.00
CA ASP A 21 1.24 18.92 3.34
C ASP A 21 -0.18 18.34 3.36
N ASP A 22 -0.97 18.64 2.33
CA ASP A 22 -2.35 18.20 2.16
C ASP A 22 -2.49 16.95 1.26
N VAL A 23 -1.36 16.31 0.94
CA VAL A 23 -1.24 15.02 0.25
C VAL A 23 -0.77 13.97 1.26
N ILE A 24 -1.35 12.78 1.20
CA ILE A 24 -0.94 11.62 1.99
C ILE A 24 0.54 11.35 1.69
N PRO A 25 1.43 11.28 2.69
CA PRO A 25 2.84 10.99 2.48
C PRO A 25 3.07 9.67 1.75
N GLU A 26 4.14 9.59 0.96
CA GLU A 26 4.41 8.46 0.06
C GLU A 26 4.41 7.12 0.80
N GLU A 27 5.16 7.01 1.90
CA GLU A 27 5.22 5.80 2.73
C GLU A 27 3.82 5.35 3.20
N LYS A 28 2.95 6.30 3.54
CA LYS A 28 1.58 6.02 3.97
C LYS A 28 0.70 5.63 2.78
N MET A 29 0.88 6.27 1.63
CA MET A 29 0.15 5.96 0.40
C MET A 29 0.47 4.57 -0.12
N ILE A 30 1.73 4.12 -0.01
CA ILE A 30 2.17 2.76 -0.35
C ILE A 30 1.35 1.73 0.45
N LEU A 31 1.25 1.90 1.77
CA LEU A 31 0.50 0.99 2.64
C LEU A 31 -1.01 0.99 2.32
N VAL A 32 -1.58 2.17 2.03
CA VAL A 32 -2.98 2.32 1.63
C VAL A 32 -3.25 1.58 0.32
N LEU A 33 -2.42 1.79 -0.71
CA LEU A 33 -2.57 1.16 -2.01
C LEU A 33 -2.34 -0.35 -1.96
N THR A 34 -1.39 -0.84 -1.17
CA THR A 34 -1.21 -2.26 -0.93
C THR A 34 -2.50 -2.90 -0.40
N ASP A 35 -3.13 -2.32 0.62
CA ASP A 35 -4.39 -2.85 1.18
C ASP A 35 -5.56 -2.75 0.19
N ILE A 36 -5.66 -1.66 -0.57
CA ILE A 36 -6.70 -1.48 -1.59
C ILE A 36 -6.58 -2.56 -2.66
N HIS A 37 -5.39 -2.80 -3.20
CA HIS A 37 -5.21 -3.80 -4.25
C HIS A 37 -5.35 -5.23 -3.74
N LEU A 38 -4.98 -5.53 -2.49
CA LEU A 38 -5.28 -6.82 -1.88
C LEU A 38 -6.78 -7.06 -1.72
N LEU A 39 -7.51 -6.01 -1.31
CA LEU A 39 -8.97 -6.05 -1.19
C LEU A 39 -9.64 -6.25 -2.56
N GLU A 40 -9.21 -5.52 -3.58
CA GLU A 40 -9.69 -5.67 -4.96
C GLU A 40 -9.42 -7.07 -5.52
N GLY A 41 -8.20 -7.57 -5.34
CA GLY A 41 -7.82 -8.93 -5.74
C GLY A 41 -8.67 -10.00 -5.05
N ALA A 42 -8.98 -9.81 -3.76
CA ALA A 42 -9.89 -10.67 -3.04
C ALA A 42 -11.31 -10.65 -3.64
N PHE A 43 -11.83 -9.49 -4.07
CA PHE A 43 -13.14 -9.40 -4.71
C PHE A 43 -13.17 -9.96 -6.14
N MET A 44 -12.12 -9.74 -6.93
CA MET A 44 -12.03 -10.32 -8.27
C MET A 44 -12.06 -11.86 -8.24
N SER A 45 -11.58 -12.47 -7.15
CA SER A 45 -11.68 -13.93 -6.95
C SER A 45 -13.10 -14.42 -6.64
N THR A 46 -14.02 -13.53 -6.25
CA THR A 46 -15.41 -13.86 -5.90
C THR A 46 -16.35 -13.72 -7.11
N GLN A 47 -16.15 -14.57 -8.13
CA GLN A 47 -16.94 -14.58 -9.37
C GLN A 47 -18.46 -14.86 -9.18
N PHE A 48 -18.91 -15.18 -7.95
CA PHE A 48 -20.28 -15.59 -7.64
C PHE A 48 -21.17 -14.47 -7.06
N MET A 49 -20.64 -13.26 -6.86
CA MET A 49 -21.45 -12.12 -6.38
C MET A 49 -22.01 -11.29 -7.55
N ASN A 50 -23.26 -10.84 -7.42
CA ASN A 50 -23.83 -9.87 -8.35
C ASN A 50 -23.12 -8.50 -8.24
N GLN A 51 -23.16 -7.70 -9.31
CA GLN A 51 -22.40 -6.45 -9.39
C GLN A 51 -22.70 -5.45 -8.27
N ASP A 52 -23.95 -5.39 -7.81
CA ASP A 52 -24.36 -4.47 -6.73
C ASP A 52 -23.80 -4.88 -5.37
N SER A 53 -23.72 -6.19 -5.10
CA SER A 53 -23.07 -6.72 -3.91
C SER A 53 -21.56 -6.45 -3.95
N VAL A 54 -20.92 -6.69 -5.09
CA VAL A 54 -19.48 -6.39 -5.28
C VAL A 54 -19.20 -4.91 -5.00
N LYS A 55 -19.99 -3.99 -5.56
CA LYS A 55 -19.83 -2.55 -5.33
C LYS A 55 -19.99 -2.16 -3.86
N LYS A 56 -21.03 -2.67 -3.17
CA LYS A 56 -21.26 -2.35 -1.75
C LYS A 56 -20.12 -2.85 -0.86
N VAL A 57 -19.64 -4.07 -1.10
CA VAL A 57 -18.56 -4.63 -0.29
C VAL A 57 -17.22 -3.93 -0.60
N ALA A 58 -16.96 -3.56 -1.85
CA ALA A 58 -15.80 -2.74 -2.22
C ALA A 58 -15.82 -1.37 -1.50
N ILE A 59 -16.95 -0.66 -1.52
CA ILE A 59 -17.13 0.62 -0.80
C ILE A 59 -16.91 0.43 0.70
N SER A 60 -17.47 -0.61 1.30
CA SER A 60 -17.26 -0.92 2.72
C SER A 60 -15.80 -1.24 3.04
N GLY A 61 -15.11 -1.96 2.14
CA GLY A 61 -13.71 -2.30 2.28
C GLY A 61 -12.82 -1.06 2.22
N TYR A 62 -13.03 -0.17 1.25
CA TYR A 62 -12.30 1.10 1.16
C TYR A 62 -12.50 1.96 2.41
N ASN A 63 -13.73 2.06 2.90
CA ASN A 63 -14.02 2.78 4.15
C ASN A 63 -13.28 2.19 5.36
N THR A 64 -13.08 0.87 5.39
CA THR A 64 -12.31 0.20 6.45
C THR A 64 -10.83 0.54 6.35
N ILE A 65 -10.28 0.56 5.14
CA ILE A 65 -8.89 0.95 4.88
C ILE A 65 -8.66 2.40 5.25
N PHE A 66 -9.54 3.30 4.85
CA PHE A 66 -9.44 4.73 5.18
C PHE A 66 -9.43 4.96 6.70
N LYS A 67 -10.29 4.26 7.43
CA LYS A 67 -10.26 4.26 8.91
C LYS A 67 -8.96 3.71 9.47
N LYS A 68 -8.46 2.58 8.95
CA LYS A 68 -7.18 1.96 9.38
C LYS A 68 -6.03 2.94 9.30
N TYR A 69 -5.96 3.73 8.23
CA TYR A 69 -4.89 4.70 8.01
C TYR A 69 -5.23 6.11 8.52
N SER A 70 -6.38 6.33 9.15
CA SER A 70 -6.82 7.66 9.58
C SER A 70 -6.75 8.69 8.44
N ILE A 71 -7.36 8.35 7.31
CA ILE A 71 -7.52 9.22 6.15
C ILE A 71 -9.00 9.26 5.74
N THR A 72 -9.37 10.27 4.99
CA THR A 72 -10.67 10.42 4.34
C THR A 72 -10.58 10.00 2.88
N GLU A 73 -11.73 9.68 2.28
CA GLU A 73 -11.82 9.42 0.84
C GLU A 73 -11.35 10.63 0.01
N GLN A 74 -11.60 11.85 0.50
CA GLN A 74 -11.20 13.09 -0.17
C GLN A 74 -9.67 13.25 -0.16
N GLU A 75 -9.01 13.02 0.98
CA GLU A 75 -7.54 13.03 1.07
C GLU A 75 -6.94 11.96 0.16
N TYR A 76 -7.51 10.75 0.14
CA TYR A 76 -7.07 9.69 -0.76
C TYR A 76 -7.17 10.11 -2.23
N LYS A 77 -8.34 10.58 -2.69
CA LYS A 77 -8.56 11.00 -4.08
C LYS A 77 -7.62 12.14 -4.48
N LYS A 78 -7.46 13.13 -3.62
CA LYS A 78 -6.55 14.25 -3.85
C LYS A 78 -5.10 13.80 -3.98
N SER A 79 -4.67 12.92 -3.08
CA SER A 79 -3.31 12.38 -3.08
C SER A 79 -3.05 11.52 -4.30
N TRP A 80 -4.02 10.67 -4.65
CA TRP A 80 -4.02 9.88 -5.88
C TRP A 80 -3.84 10.76 -7.11
N ASP A 81 -4.64 11.83 -7.25
CA ASP A 81 -4.53 12.77 -8.37
C ASP A 81 -3.18 13.49 -8.40
N PHE A 82 -2.57 13.76 -7.24
CA PHE A 82 -1.22 14.32 -7.16
C PHE A 82 -0.20 13.30 -7.69
N TYR A 83 -0.16 12.08 -7.15
CA TYR A 83 0.82 11.07 -7.58
C TYR A 83 0.68 10.74 -9.07
N MET A 84 -0.55 10.60 -9.58
CA MET A 84 -0.77 10.33 -11.02
C MET A 84 -0.32 11.46 -11.96
N LYS A 85 -0.08 12.67 -11.45
CA LYS A 85 0.47 13.80 -12.21
C LYS A 85 1.99 13.93 -12.07
N ASN A 86 2.60 13.20 -11.14
CA ASN A 86 4.03 13.25 -10.82
C ASN A 86 4.63 11.83 -10.93
N PRO A 87 4.80 11.32 -12.17
CA PRO A 87 5.25 9.94 -12.41
C PRO A 87 6.66 9.64 -11.86
N ASP A 88 7.51 10.66 -11.76
CA ASP A 88 8.83 10.59 -11.12
C ASP A 88 8.77 10.14 -9.65
N ILE A 89 7.66 10.43 -8.97
CA ILE A 89 7.40 9.98 -7.60
C ILE A 89 6.50 8.72 -7.62
N ALA A 90 5.52 8.66 -8.51
CA ALA A 90 4.54 7.58 -8.51
C ALA A 90 5.10 6.23 -8.96
N ASP A 91 6.03 6.20 -9.92
CA ASP A 91 6.62 4.96 -10.43
C ASP A 91 7.35 4.16 -9.34
N PRO A 92 8.34 4.72 -8.61
CA PRO A 92 9.02 3.99 -7.53
C PRO A 92 8.06 3.63 -6.38
N MET A 93 7.11 4.51 -6.07
CA MET A 93 6.06 4.22 -5.08
C MET A 93 5.26 2.97 -5.48
N TYR A 94 4.88 2.85 -6.76
CA TYR A 94 4.12 1.72 -7.27
C TYR A 94 4.93 0.42 -7.34
N GLU A 95 6.22 0.49 -7.65
CA GLU A 95 7.12 -0.66 -7.55
C GLU A 95 7.12 -1.25 -6.14
N GLN A 96 7.17 -0.39 -5.12
CA GLN A 96 7.14 -0.83 -3.73
C GLN A 96 5.75 -1.38 -3.31
N VAL A 97 4.66 -0.85 -3.86
CA VAL A 97 3.31 -1.44 -3.67
C VAL A 97 3.27 -2.87 -4.21
N ILE A 98 3.82 -3.10 -5.40
CA ILE A 98 3.86 -4.44 -6.03
C ILE A 98 4.75 -5.38 -5.21
N GLU A 99 5.90 -4.92 -4.75
CA GLU A 99 6.80 -5.70 -3.88
C GLU A 99 6.09 -6.14 -2.59
N ASN A 100 5.41 -5.22 -1.90
CA ASN A 100 4.64 -5.52 -0.69
C ASN A 100 3.58 -6.61 -0.95
N ILE A 101 2.83 -6.49 -2.04
CA ILE A 101 1.81 -7.48 -2.42
C ILE A 101 2.46 -8.85 -2.64
N ASN A 102 3.57 -8.91 -3.39
CA ASN A 102 4.27 -10.16 -3.68
C ASN A 102 4.79 -10.82 -2.39
N ILE A 103 5.37 -10.05 -1.47
CA ILE A 103 5.83 -10.55 -0.17
C ILE A 103 4.65 -11.15 0.61
N LEU A 104 3.56 -10.41 0.75
CA LEU A 104 2.38 -10.85 1.50
C LEU A 104 1.74 -12.11 0.90
N GLN A 105 1.66 -12.21 -0.43
CA GLN A 105 1.17 -13.40 -1.11
C GLN A 105 2.08 -14.61 -0.87
N ASN A 106 3.40 -14.45 -1.03
CA ASN A 106 4.37 -15.51 -0.79
C ASN A 106 4.33 -16.00 0.66
N GLU A 107 4.21 -15.09 1.62
CA GLU A 107 4.04 -15.46 3.03
C GLU A 107 2.76 -16.27 3.27
N ALA A 108 1.65 -15.86 2.66
CA ALA A 108 0.37 -16.57 2.79
C ALA A 108 0.46 -18.01 2.23
N LEU A 109 1.12 -18.17 1.08
CA LEU A 109 1.37 -19.48 0.47
C LEU A 109 2.28 -20.38 1.33
N GLN A 110 3.34 -19.82 1.92
CA GLN A 110 4.21 -20.58 2.82
C GLN A 110 3.49 -21.00 4.10
N LYS A 111 2.66 -20.11 4.67
CA LYS A 111 1.85 -20.40 5.87
C LYS A 111 0.82 -21.50 5.60
N SER A 112 0.17 -21.50 4.43
CA SER A 112 -0.79 -22.55 4.07
C SER A 112 -0.11 -23.90 3.83
N ALA A 113 1.06 -23.93 3.18
CA ALA A 113 1.83 -25.15 2.96
C ALA A 113 2.35 -25.79 4.27
N LYS A 114 2.75 -24.98 5.25
CA LYS A 114 3.18 -25.47 6.58
C LYS A 114 2.03 -26.05 7.39
N LYS A 115 0.81 -25.52 7.25
CA LYS A 115 -0.38 -25.99 7.98
C LYS A 115 -0.91 -27.34 7.49
N GLN A 116 -0.51 -27.77 6.30
CA GLN A 116 -0.91 -29.05 5.69
C GLN A 116 0.07 -30.20 5.96
N LYS A 117 1.22 -29.92 6.62
CA LYS A 117 2.16 -30.93 7.12
C LYS A 117 1.94 -31.14 8.61
#